data_AF-A0A2S8I1E9-F1
#
_entry.id   AF-A0A2S8I1E9-F1
#
_cell.length_a   1.000
_cell.length_b   1.000
_cell.length_c   1.000
_cell.angle_alpha   90.00
_cell.angle_beta   90.00
_cell.angle_gamma   90.00
#
_symmetry.space_group_name_H-M   'P 1'
#
loop_
_entity.id
_entity.type
_entity.pdbx_description
1 polymer ?
#
loop_
_entity_poly.entity_id
_entity_poly.type
_entity_poly.pdbx_seq_one_letter_code
_entity_poly.pdbx_strand_id
1 'polypeptide(L)'
;MPIVDLFDDPNPIVKRAIELMGGVDAVTNSLEAEYVAMKLRWNQDITAIGRILRAHLYVEHYLTEHLQQVNPRLGDLDDARLTFAQKVNLLDGSWNIAIRQLIPGIKQLNKIRNRLAHNLTAAVSDEDAVIFLNVPIFSALRQADGKPREEGGKESPLDILEYFSEFAASCLHNSSSSFGKAYERAIKELT
;
A
#
# COMPACT_ATOMS: atom_id res chain seq x y z
N MET A 1 32.74 6.73 7.96
CA MET A 1 34.11 7.26 7.85
C MET A 1 33.98 8.66 7.28
N PRO A 2 34.49 9.71 7.93
CA PRO A 2 34.51 11.04 7.33
C PRO A 2 35.30 10.97 6.01
N ILE A 3 34.81 11.65 4.97
CA ILE A 3 35.45 11.69 3.63
C ILE A 3 36.91 12.19 3.72
N VAL A 4 37.21 12.97 4.77
CA VAL A 4 38.52 13.56 5.06
C VAL A 4 39.63 12.51 5.24
N ASP A 5 39.32 11.33 5.78
CA ASP A 5 40.34 10.28 6.04
C ASP A 5 40.82 9.56 4.76
N LEU A 6 40.18 9.80 3.59
CA LEU A 6 40.55 9.14 2.33
C LEU A 6 41.79 9.75 1.65
N PHE A 7 42.23 10.94 2.09
CA PHE A 7 43.18 11.78 1.35
C PHE A 7 44.56 11.91 2.02
N ASP A 8 44.77 11.34 3.21
CA ASP A 8 46.03 11.46 3.95
C ASP A 8 47.18 10.59 3.37
N ASP A 9 46.86 9.47 2.71
CA ASP A 9 47.80 8.67 1.90
C ASP A 9 47.05 7.90 0.78
N PRO A 10 46.63 8.60 -0.29
CA PRO A 10 45.80 8.00 -1.32
C PRO A 10 46.63 7.03 -2.18
N ASN A 11 46.15 5.80 -2.32
CA ASN A 11 46.76 4.83 -3.23
C ASN A 11 46.82 5.40 -4.67
N PRO A 12 47.65 4.82 -5.57
CA PRO A 12 47.86 5.37 -6.92
C PRO A 12 46.57 5.56 -7.74
N ILE A 13 45.54 4.74 -7.49
CA ILE A 13 44.24 4.83 -8.18
C ILE A 13 43.47 6.06 -7.67
N VAL A 14 43.38 6.25 -6.35
CA VAL A 14 42.71 7.41 -5.73
C VAL A 14 43.42 8.70 -6.14
N LYS A 15 44.76 8.71 -6.12
CA LYS A 15 45.55 9.86 -6.59
C LYS A 15 45.24 10.21 -8.05
N ARG A 16 45.18 9.21 -8.93
CA ARG A 16 44.85 9.44 -10.34
C ARG A 16 43.42 9.92 -10.54
N ALA A 17 42.46 9.43 -9.76
CA ALA A 17 41.08 9.89 -9.79
C ALA A 17 40.96 11.37 -9.38
N ILE A 18 41.71 11.80 -8.35
CA ILE A 18 41.78 13.20 -7.92
C ILE A 18 42.30 14.11 -9.02
N GLU A 19 43.38 13.70 -9.69
CA GLU A 19 43.93 14.45 -10.83
C GLU A 19 42.91 14.58 -11.98
N LEU A 20 42.23 13.49 -12.34
CA LEU A 20 41.24 13.47 -13.41
C LEU A 20 40.02 14.35 -13.10
N MET A 21 39.65 14.47 -11.83
CA MET A 21 38.52 15.27 -11.38
C MET A 21 38.86 16.74 -11.13
N GLY A 22 40.13 17.15 -11.28
CA GLY A 22 40.56 18.54 -11.15
C GLY A 22 40.99 18.96 -9.75
N GLY A 23 41.34 18.01 -8.88
CA GLY A 23 41.89 18.26 -7.55
C GLY A 23 40.99 17.82 -6.39
N VAL A 24 41.53 17.89 -5.17
CA VAL A 24 40.90 17.37 -3.95
C VAL A 24 39.57 18.05 -3.66
N ASP A 25 39.48 19.37 -3.87
CA ASP A 25 38.24 20.14 -3.63
C ASP A 25 37.11 19.68 -4.56
N ALA A 26 37.40 19.43 -5.84
CA ALA A 26 36.42 18.95 -6.81
C ALA A 26 35.92 17.53 -6.47
N VAL A 27 36.82 16.64 -6.06
CA VAL A 27 36.46 15.30 -5.58
C VAL A 27 35.60 15.38 -4.32
N THR A 28 36.01 16.17 -3.33
CA THR A 28 35.31 16.31 -2.05
C THR A 28 33.88 16.81 -2.27
N ASN A 29 33.71 17.87 -3.05
CA ASN A 29 32.39 18.42 -3.39
C ASN A 29 31.51 17.40 -4.11
N SER A 30 32.07 16.62 -5.06
CA SER A 30 31.33 15.58 -5.78
C SER A 30 30.90 14.45 -4.85
N LEU A 31 31.80 13.94 -4.02
CA LEU A 31 31.52 12.86 -3.07
C LEU A 31 30.49 13.28 -2.02
N GLU A 32 30.57 14.52 -1.52
CA GLU A 32 29.58 15.06 -0.61
C GLU A 32 28.20 15.17 -1.26
N ALA A 33 28.13 15.69 -2.50
CA ALA A 33 26.87 15.79 -3.23
C ALA A 33 26.23 14.41 -3.48
N GLU A 34 27.03 13.43 -3.91
CA GLU A 34 26.59 12.05 -4.10
C GLU A 34 26.14 11.41 -2.78
N TYR A 35 26.91 11.58 -1.71
CA TYR A 35 26.57 11.08 -0.39
C TYR A 35 25.25 11.65 0.14
N VAL A 36 25.04 12.96 -0.02
CA VAL A 36 23.78 13.63 0.34
C VAL A 36 22.63 13.06 -0.49
N ALA A 37 22.79 12.90 -1.80
CA ALA A 37 21.76 12.33 -2.66
C ALA A 37 21.42 10.87 -2.28
N MET A 38 22.43 10.06 -1.95
CA MET A 38 22.24 8.69 -1.45
C MET A 38 21.52 8.68 -0.10
N LYS A 39 21.90 9.54 0.83
CA LYS A 39 21.26 9.66 2.15
C LYS A 39 19.82 10.11 2.05
N LEU A 40 19.48 11.02 1.15
CA LEU A 40 18.10 11.42 0.89
C LEU A 40 17.26 10.22 0.42
N ARG A 41 17.78 9.37 -0.47
CA ARG A 41 17.08 8.15 -0.91
C ARG A 41 16.93 7.09 0.19
N TRP A 42 17.84 7.06 1.17
CA TRP A 42 17.75 6.15 2.31
C TRP A 42 16.77 6.65 3.39
N ASN A 43 16.76 7.95 3.65
CA ASN A 43 15.95 8.59 4.69
C ASN A 43 14.51 8.83 4.21
N GLN A 44 13.82 7.74 3.88
CA GLN A 44 12.42 7.76 3.44
C GLN A 44 11.48 7.68 4.65
N ASP A 45 10.22 8.06 4.45
CA ASP A 45 9.19 7.95 5.49
C ASP A 45 8.81 6.48 5.72
N ILE A 46 9.57 5.83 6.60
CA ILE A 46 9.34 4.43 6.99
C ILE A 46 7.97 4.20 7.62
N THR A 47 7.37 5.23 8.23
CA THR A 47 6.05 5.12 8.87
C THR A 47 4.98 5.06 7.79
N ALA A 48 5.01 5.95 6.81
CA ALA A 48 4.09 5.91 5.67
C ALA A 48 4.24 4.61 4.86
N ILE A 49 5.49 4.17 4.60
CA ILE A 49 5.79 2.89 3.93
C ILE A 49 5.16 1.73 4.71
N GLY A 50 5.38 1.68 6.02
CA GLY A 50 4.86 0.63 6.89
C GLY A 50 3.33 0.59 6.92
N ARG A 51 2.67 1.76 6.98
CA ARG A 51 1.21 1.89 6.96
C ARG A 51 0.61 1.34 5.65
N ILE A 52 1.16 1.73 4.50
CA ILE A 52 0.71 1.23 3.18
C ILE A 52 0.91 -0.28 3.07
N LEU A 53 2.08 -0.80 3.47
CA LEU A 53 2.38 -2.22 3.38
C LEU A 53 1.46 -3.04 4.30
N ARG A 54 1.24 -2.59 5.54
CA ARG A 54 0.32 -3.23 6.49
C ARG A 54 -1.09 -3.29 5.91
N ALA A 55 -1.61 -2.17 5.41
CA ALA A 55 -2.94 -2.11 4.80
C ALA A 55 -3.09 -3.11 3.63
N HIS A 56 -2.08 -3.19 2.76
CA HIS A 56 -2.05 -4.15 1.66
C HIS A 56 -2.08 -5.61 2.13
N LEU A 57 -1.18 -5.98 3.05
CA LEU A 57 -1.08 -7.35 3.56
C LEU A 57 -2.35 -7.78 4.31
N TYR A 58 -2.95 -6.85 5.06
CA TYR A 58 -4.19 -7.10 5.79
C TYR A 58 -5.36 -7.41 4.85
N VAL A 59 -5.55 -6.60 3.80
CA VAL A 59 -6.58 -6.87 2.78
C VAL A 59 -6.28 -8.15 2.01
N GLU A 60 -5.01 -8.43 1.68
CA GLU A 60 -4.65 -9.66 0.96
C GLU A 60 -4.94 -10.93 1.76
N HIS A 61 -4.71 -10.90 3.07
CA HIS A 61 -5.04 -12.01 3.96
C HIS A 61 -6.54 -12.36 3.86
N TYR A 62 -7.42 -11.40 4.11
CA TYR A 62 -8.87 -11.64 4.06
C TYR A 62 -9.40 -11.88 2.65
N LEU A 63 -8.75 -11.34 1.62
CA LEU A 63 -9.05 -11.68 0.24
C LEU A 63 -8.80 -13.17 -0.03
N THR A 64 -7.66 -13.68 0.44
CA THR A 64 -7.29 -15.09 0.25
C THR A 64 -8.24 -15.99 1.01
N GLU A 65 -8.53 -15.69 2.29
CA GLU A 65 -9.51 -16.44 3.08
C GLU A 65 -10.90 -16.44 2.44
N HIS A 66 -11.38 -15.27 1.99
CA HIS A 66 -12.67 -15.13 1.33
C HIS A 66 -12.76 -16.04 0.11
N LEU A 67 -11.75 -16.01 -0.78
CA LEU A 67 -11.74 -16.81 -2.00
C LEU A 67 -11.76 -18.31 -1.72
N GLN A 68 -11.02 -18.79 -0.71
CA GLN A 68 -11.02 -20.19 -0.28
C GLN A 68 -12.40 -20.60 0.27
N GLN A 69 -13.04 -19.73 1.05
CA GLN A 69 -14.33 -20.03 1.67
C GLN A 69 -15.49 -20.03 0.68
N VAL A 70 -15.51 -19.11 -0.29
CA VAL A 70 -16.57 -19.05 -1.31
C VAL A 70 -16.35 -20.03 -2.47
N ASN A 71 -15.12 -20.50 -2.67
CA ASN A 71 -14.79 -21.52 -3.67
C ASN A 71 -14.01 -22.71 -3.04
N PRO A 72 -14.66 -23.61 -2.27
CA PRO A 72 -13.97 -24.72 -1.61
C PRO A 72 -13.24 -25.71 -2.54
N ARG A 73 -13.51 -25.65 -3.86
CA ARG A 73 -12.87 -26.48 -4.89
C ARG A 73 -11.68 -25.82 -5.57
N LEU A 74 -11.31 -24.60 -5.18
CA LEU A 74 -10.27 -23.80 -5.83
C LEU A 74 -8.84 -24.33 -5.55
N GLY A 75 -8.71 -25.36 -4.71
CA GLY A 75 -7.42 -25.88 -4.27
C GLY A 75 -6.74 -24.96 -3.26
N ASP A 76 -5.49 -25.25 -2.93
CA ASP A 76 -4.68 -24.38 -2.08
C ASP A 76 -4.16 -23.19 -2.89
N LEU A 77 -4.57 -21.98 -2.48
CA LEU A 77 -4.17 -20.74 -3.13
C LEU A 77 -2.73 -20.34 -2.84
N ASP A 78 -2.15 -20.80 -1.73
CA ASP A 78 -0.77 -20.53 -1.37
C ASP A 78 0.18 -21.32 -2.29
N ASP A 79 -0.15 -22.59 -2.56
CA ASP A 79 0.55 -23.42 -3.55
C ASP A 79 0.39 -22.88 -4.98
N ALA A 80 -0.78 -22.34 -5.31
CA ALA A 80 -1.04 -21.73 -6.62
C ALA A 80 -0.24 -20.44 -6.87
N ARG A 81 0.33 -19.82 -5.83
CA ARG A 81 1.16 -18.60 -5.89
C ARG A 81 0.50 -17.47 -6.69
N LEU A 82 -0.81 -17.30 -6.53
CA LEU A 82 -1.53 -16.24 -7.22
C LEU A 82 -1.06 -14.87 -6.70
N THR A 83 -0.79 -13.96 -7.63
CA THR A 83 -0.52 -12.56 -7.30
C THR A 83 -1.79 -11.89 -6.76
N PHE A 84 -1.62 -10.81 -5.98
CA PHE A 84 -2.74 -9.99 -5.50
C PHE A 84 -3.71 -9.60 -6.63
N ALA A 85 -3.19 -9.14 -7.78
CA ALA A 85 -4.02 -8.74 -8.91
C ALA A 85 -4.86 -9.91 -9.47
N GLN A 86 -4.28 -11.11 -9.54
CA GLN A 86 -5.01 -12.32 -9.96
C GLN A 86 -6.10 -12.68 -8.95
N LYS A 87 -5.82 -12.60 -7.64
CA LYS A 87 -6.82 -12.83 -6.59
C LYS A 87 -7.99 -11.84 -6.70
N VAL A 88 -7.71 -10.56 -6.94
CA VAL A 88 -8.75 -9.55 -7.13
C VAL A 88 -9.61 -9.84 -8.36
N ASN A 89 -9.03 -10.32 -9.46
CA ASN A 89 -9.80 -10.69 -10.66
C ASN A 89 -10.77 -11.85 -10.39
N LEU A 90 -10.49 -12.73 -9.42
CA LEU A 90 -11.42 -13.78 -9.01
C LEU A 90 -12.65 -13.21 -8.27
N LEU A 91 -12.57 -12.00 -7.70
CA LEU A 91 -13.72 -11.30 -7.12
C LEU A 91 -14.69 -10.77 -8.17
N ASP A 92 -14.25 -10.47 -9.39
CA ASP A 92 -15.11 -9.94 -10.45
C ASP A 92 -16.26 -10.93 -10.81
N GLY A 93 -16.07 -12.23 -10.52
CA GLY A 93 -17.10 -13.27 -10.61
C GLY A 93 -18.02 -13.41 -9.40
N SER A 94 -17.81 -12.66 -8.31
CA SER A 94 -18.62 -12.76 -7.08
C SER A 94 -20.06 -12.35 -7.33
N TRP A 95 -21.05 -13.08 -6.80
CA TRP A 95 -22.46 -12.66 -6.86
C TRP A 95 -22.83 -11.61 -5.81
N ASN A 96 -21.92 -11.34 -4.86
CA ASN A 96 -22.15 -10.40 -3.78
C ASN A 96 -21.88 -8.96 -4.25
N ILE A 97 -22.94 -8.14 -4.32
CA ILE A 97 -22.89 -6.74 -4.77
C ILE A 97 -21.96 -5.91 -3.88
N ALA A 98 -21.98 -6.11 -2.57
CA ALA A 98 -21.12 -5.36 -1.65
C ALA A 98 -19.64 -5.63 -1.94
N ILE A 99 -19.27 -6.90 -2.19
CA ILE A 99 -17.89 -7.26 -2.56
C ILE A 99 -17.49 -6.64 -3.91
N ARG A 100 -18.38 -6.67 -4.92
CA ARG A 100 -18.11 -6.03 -6.22
C ARG A 100 -17.82 -4.53 -6.09
N GLN A 101 -18.53 -3.84 -5.22
CA GLN A 101 -18.32 -2.41 -4.99
C GLN A 101 -16.94 -2.07 -4.41
N LEU A 102 -16.30 -3.01 -3.69
CA LEU A 102 -14.96 -2.80 -3.11
C LEU A 102 -13.84 -2.88 -4.15
N ILE A 103 -14.07 -3.56 -5.29
CA ILE A 103 -13.04 -3.91 -6.26
C ILE A 103 -12.24 -2.69 -6.76
N PRO A 104 -12.85 -1.54 -7.12
CA PRO A 104 -12.09 -0.36 -7.52
C PRO A 104 -11.09 0.10 -6.45
N GLY A 105 -11.52 0.14 -5.19
CA GLY A 105 -10.66 0.52 -4.07
C GLY A 105 -9.55 -0.52 -3.81
N ILE A 106 -9.85 -1.81 -3.86
CA ILE A 106 -8.85 -2.88 -3.70
C ILE A 106 -7.81 -2.83 -4.83
N LYS A 107 -8.23 -2.59 -6.08
CA LYS A 107 -7.32 -2.39 -7.23
C LYS A 107 -6.44 -1.15 -7.02
N GLN A 108 -7.00 -0.08 -6.47
CA GLN A 108 -6.28 1.14 -6.16
C GLN A 108 -5.22 0.94 -5.06
N LEU A 109 -5.52 0.17 -4.01
CA LEU A 109 -4.55 -0.21 -2.97
C LEU A 109 -3.33 -0.91 -3.58
N ASN A 110 -3.55 -1.86 -4.50
CA ASN A 110 -2.45 -2.54 -5.21
C ASN A 110 -1.63 -1.58 -6.08
N LYS A 111 -2.27 -0.60 -6.74
CA LYS A 111 -1.58 0.41 -7.54
C LYS A 111 -0.66 1.27 -6.68
N ILE A 112 -1.12 1.70 -5.50
CA ILE A 112 -0.34 2.48 -4.54
C ILE A 112 0.84 1.66 -4.03
N ARG A 113 0.61 0.40 -3.64
CA ARG A 113 1.68 -0.51 -3.19
C ARG A 113 2.73 -0.74 -4.28
N ASN A 114 2.31 -0.97 -5.53
CA ASN A 114 3.24 -1.13 -6.66
C ASN A 114 4.05 0.15 -6.89
N ARG A 115 3.42 1.33 -6.80
CA ARG A 115 4.12 2.61 -6.92
C ARG A 115 5.18 2.77 -5.82
N LEU A 116 4.85 2.37 -4.59
CA LEU A 116 5.77 2.37 -3.45
C LEU A 116 6.96 1.41 -3.65
N ALA A 117 6.69 0.21 -4.17
CA ALA A 117 7.72 -0.80 -4.42
C ALA A 117 8.73 -0.36 -5.49
N HIS A 118 8.31 0.46 -6.46
CA HIS A 118 9.20 1.01 -7.49
C HIS A 118 9.79 2.37 -7.13
N ASN A 119 9.16 3.12 -6.23
CA ASN A 119 9.60 4.43 -5.79
C ASN A 119 9.33 4.64 -4.29
N LEU A 120 10.39 4.63 -3.48
CA LEU A 120 10.27 4.79 -2.03
C LEU A 120 9.79 6.18 -1.59
N THR A 121 9.86 7.19 -2.47
CA THR A 121 9.31 8.53 -2.20
C THR A 121 7.82 8.64 -2.55
N ALA A 122 7.21 7.58 -3.07
CA ALA A 122 5.80 7.60 -3.45
C ALA A 122 4.91 7.76 -2.20
N ALA A 123 4.12 8.83 -2.20
CA ALA A 123 3.06 9.05 -1.21
C ALA A 123 1.69 8.63 -1.75
N VAL A 124 0.70 8.53 -0.86
CA VAL A 124 -0.71 8.45 -1.23
C VAL A 124 -1.19 9.85 -1.59
N SER A 125 -1.74 10.04 -2.79
CA SER A 125 -2.22 11.35 -3.24
C SER A 125 -3.71 11.57 -2.93
N ASP A 126 -4.16 12.82 -3.00
CA ASP A 126 -5.58 13.15 -2.88
C ASP A 126 -6.42 12.44 -3.97
N GLU A 127 -5.90 12.30 -5.19
CA GLU A 127 -6.56 11.58 -6.28
C GLU A 127 -6.71 10.09 -5.98
N ASP A 128 -5.71 9.48 -5.33
CA ASP A 128 -5.83 8.10 -4.88
C ASP A 128 -6.95 7.96 -3.83
N ALA A 129 -7.04 8.92 -2.90
CA ALA A 129 -8.04 8.93 -1.85
C ALA A 129 -9.48 9.06 -2.39
N VAL A 130 -9.67 9.87 -3.44
CA VAL A 130 -10.96 10.02 -4.13
C VAL A 130 -11.51 8.67 -4.61
N ILE A 131 -10.66 7.76 -5.09
CA ILE A 131 -11.11 6.43 -5.53
C ILE A 131 -11.71 5.63 -4.38
N PHE A 132 -11.10 5.67 -3.19
CA PHE A 132 -11.65 5.02 -2.00
C PHE A 132 -12.98 5.66 -1.60
N LEU A 133 -13.03 7.00 -1.54
CA LEU A 133 -14.23 7.75 -1.16
C LEU A 133 -15.40 7.57 -2.14
N ASN A 134 -15.13 7.21 -3.39
CA ASN A 134 -16.14 6.91 -4.40
C ASN A 134 -16.68 5.47 -4.33
N VAL A 135 -16.14 4.62 -3.46
CA VAL A 135 -16.74 3.30 -3.18
C VAL A 135 -18.06 3.53 -2.43
N PRO A 136 -19.24 3.20 -3.02
CA PRO A 136 -20.52 3.67 -2.49
C PRO A 136 -20.81 3.21 -1.06
N ILE A 137 -20.61 1.92 -0.78
CA ILE A 137 -20.83 1.36 0.56
C ILE A 137 -19.87 1.91 1.61
N PHE A 138 -18.62 2.22 1.23
CA PHE A 138 -17.65 2.85 2.13
C PHE A 138 -18.05 4.30 2.43
N SER A 139 -18.42 5.06 1.41
CA SER A 139 -18.89 6.44 1.55
C SER A 139 -20.13 6.53 2.44
N ALA A 140 -21.10 5.63 2.24
CA ALA A 140 -22.31 5.56 3.05
C ALA A 140 -22.01 5.23 4.51
N LEU A 141 -21.14 4.24 4.79
CA LEU A 141 -20.73 3.91 6.16
C LEU A 141 -20.07 5.12 6.83
N ARG A 142 -19.14 5.79 6.14
CA ARG A 142 -18.44 6.96 6.67
C ARG A 142 -19.38 8.11 7.02
N GLN A 143 -20.45 8.30 6.25
CA GLN A 143 -21.48 9.30 6.55
C GLN A 143 -22.33 8.90 7.77
N ALA A 144 -22.63 7.61 7.92
CA ALA A 144 -23.45 7.08 9.01
C ALA A 144 -22.69 6.99 10.36
N ASP A 145 -21.38 6.71 10.34
CA ASP A 145 -20.54 6.55 11.53
C ASP A 145 -20.38 7.88 12.31
N GLY A 146 -20.83 8.99 11.73
CA GLY A 146 -21.00 10.27 12.44
C GLY A 146 -19.72 10.86 13.03
N LYS A 147 -18.54 10.23 12.82
CA LYS A 147 -17.26 10.77 13.25
C LYS A 147 -17.17 12.17 12.66
N PRO A 148 -17.11 13.22 13.50
CA PRO A 148 -16.73 14.52 13.01
C PRO A 148 -15.42 14.29 12.26
N ARG A 149 -15.31 14.80 11.03
CA ARG A 149 -13.99 15.23 10.55
C ARG A 149 -13.44 16.00 11.73
N GLU A 150 -12.33 15.55 12.34
CA GLU A 150 -11.75 16.24 13.49
C GLU A 150 -11.90 17.74 13.27
N GLU A 151 -12.42 18.47 14.24
CA GLU A 151 -12.78 19.88 14.08
C GLU A 151 -11.60 20.64 13.42
N GLY A 152 -11.70 20.90 12.11
CA GLY A 152 -10.66 21.57 11.31
C GLY A 152 -9.60 20.69 10.61
N GLY A 153 -9.54 19.38 10.83
CA GLY A 153 -8.55 18.47 10.21
C GLY A 153 -9.04 17.83 8.90
N LYS A 154 -8.43 18.17 7.76
CA LYS A 154 -8.58 17.39 6.52
C LYS A 154 -7.88 16.05 6.75
N GLU A 155 -8.65 14.95 6.82
CA GLU A 155 -8.11 13.60 6.94
C GLU A 155 -7.08 13.35 5.83
N SER A 156 -5.91 12.80 6.18
CA SER A 156 -4.87 12.63 5.17
C SER A 156 -5.24 11.49 4.20
N PRO A 157 -4.76 11.53 2.94
CA PRO A 157 -4.99 10.43 2.00
C PRO A 157 -4.56 9.05 2.53
N LEU A 158 -3.53 9.03 3.38
CA LEU A 158 -3.05 7.81 4.01
C LEU A 158 -4.03 7.26 5.06
N ASP A 159 -4.65 8.14 5.85
CA ASP A 159 -5.69 7.74 6.81
C ASP A 159 -6.92 7.15 6.09
N ILE A 160 -7.33 7.77 4.98
CA ILE A 160 -8.43 7.29 4.14
C ILE A 160 -8.12 5.89 3.58
N LEU A 161 -6.89 5.67 3.11
CA LEU A 161 -6.44 4.37 2.62
C LEU A 161 -6.53 3.30 3.70
N GLU A 162 -6.06 3.59 4.91
CA GLU A 162 -6.09 2.64 6.01
C GLU A 162 -7.51 2.31 6.44
N TYR A 163 -8.37 3.33 6.58
CA TYR A 163 -9.75 3.10 6.96
C TYR A 163 -10.50 2.30 5.88
N PHE A 164 -10.27 2.59 4.60
CA PHE A 164 -10.80 1.78 3.52
C PHE A 164 -10.32 0.32 3.61
N SER A 165 -9.05 0.11 3.95
CA SER A 165 -8.46 -1.23 4.01
C SER A 165 -9.05 -2.06 5.15
N GLU A 166 -9.24 -1.46 6.33
CA GLU A 166 -9.93 -2.10 7.46
C GLU A 166 -11.39 -2.44 7.12
N PHE A 167 -12.09 -1.50 6.48
CA PHE A 167 -13.46 -1.70 6.03
C PHE A 167 -13.57 -2.83 5.00
N ALA A 168 -12.73 -2.81 3.97
CA ALA A 168 -12.73 -3.83 2.92
C ALA A 168 -12.43 -5.22 3.48
N ALA A 169 -11.43 -5.34 4.35
CA ALA A 169 -11.11 -6.57 5.08
C ALA A 169 -12.32 -7.07 5.89
N SER A 170 -12.99 -6.17 6.62
CA SER A 170 -14.18 -6.50 7.40
C SER A 170 -15.32 -7.02 6.52
N CYS A 171 -15.56 -6.41 5.35
CA CYS A 171 -16.55 -6.89 4.40
C CYS A 171 -16.21 -8.28 3.83
N LEU A 172 -14.95 -8.49 3.44
CA LEU A 172 -14.47 -9.79 2.94
C LEU A 172 -14.67 -10.88 3.99
N HIS A 173 -14.24 -10.64 5.23
CA HIS A 173 -14.42 -11.56 6.35
C HIS A 173 -15.90 -11.82 6.68
N ASN A 174 -16.71 -10.76 6.78
CA ASN A 174 -18.12 -10.91 7.15
C ASN A 174 -18.91 -11.67 6.08
N SER A 175 -18.64 -11.44 4.80
CA SER A 175 -19.32 -12.17 3.72
C SER A 175 -19.06 -13.68 3.74
N SER A 176 -17.97 -14.11 4.38
CA SER A 176 -17.58 -15.50 4.46
C SER A 176 -17.86 -16.14 5.83
N SER A 177 -18.08 -15.32 6.87
CA SER A 177 -18.42 -15.73 8.23
C SER A 177 -19.81 -16.36 8.36
N SER A 178 -19.99 -17.20 9.40
CA SER A 178 -21.29 -17.81 9.70
C SER A 178 -22.39 -16.77 9.97
N PHE A 179 -22.04 -15.65 10.62
CA PHE A 179 -22.97 -14.57 10.88
C PHE A 179 -23.41 -13.89 9.57
N GLY A 180 -22.47 -13.53 8.69
CA GLY A 180 -22.83 -12.88 7.43
C GLY A 180 -23.68 -13.77 6.52
N LYS A 181 -23.41 -15.08 6.49
CA LYS A 181 -24.26 -16.06 5.78
C LYS A 181 -25.68 -16.11 6.37
N ALA A 182 -25.82 -16.09 7.69
CA ALA A 182 -27.12 -16.05 8.35
C ALA A 182 -27.86 -14.72 8.08
N TYR A 183 -27.15 -13.60 8.09
CA TYR A 183 -27.70 -12.28 7.79
C TYR A 183 -28.18 -12.15 6.34
N GLU A 184 -27.37 -12.61 5.37
CA GLU A 184 -27.78 -12.61 3.96
C GLU A 184 -29.01 -13.48 3.71
N ARG A 185 -29.09 -14.63 4.39
CA ARG A 185 -30.26 -15.50 4.35
C ARG A 185 -31.49 -14.81 4.94
N ALA A 186 -31.36 -14.14 6.08
CA ALA A 186 -32.44 -13.40 6.72
C ALA A 186 -32.98 -12.27 5.81
N ILE A 187 -32.12 -11.54 5.10
CA ILE A 187 -32.56 -10.53 4.12
C ILE A 187 -33.39 -11.19 3.02
N LYS A 188 -32.90 -12.27 2.40
CA LYS A 188 -33.63 -12.98 1.32
C LYS A 188 -34.98 -13.56 1.76
N GLU A 189 -35.13 -13.89 3.04
CA GLU A 189 -36.39 -14.38 3.60
C GLU A 189 -37.39 -13.26 3.93
N LEU A 190 -36.94 -12.01 4.08
CA LEU A 190 -37.73 -10.85 4.50
C LEU A 190 -38.01 -9.80 3.40
N THR A 191 -37.37 -9.93 2.22
CA THR A 191 -37.58 -9.08 1.03
C THR A 191 -38.08 -9.90 -0.14
#